data_AF-A0A6P9EB74-F1
#
_entry.id   AF-A0A6P9EB74-F1
#
_cell.length_a   1.000
_cell.length_b   1.000
_cell.length_c   1.000
_cell.angle_alpha   90.00
_cell.angle_beta   90.00
_cell.angle_gamma   90.00
#
_symmetry.space_group_name_H-M   'P 1'
#
loop_
_entity.id
_entity.type
_entity.pdbx_description
1 polymer ?
#
loop_
_entity_poly.entity_id
_entity_poly.type
_entity_poly.pdbx_seq_one_letter_code
_entity_poly.pdbx_strand_id
1 'polypeptide(L)'
;MDALKLLVESSTNDDFVNSKDDDGNSILHLATMLGQTKYQGNWVDETQGTLMLVATVIATMTFQAGIYPPGGVWQQDTTNGTFGCNSSMWAAGTAILSYSETYQYFLPFNTTSFVAALTVVLMVTSGFPLRSKGFIWFLTLTMFIAFHSVVLAYIKGVKLVNPTYFQDYSLITTVLPGIWLVLQQVLGSIHVIRFLFWIIRKLFKFMRRCRLTKRPANDAINV
;
A
#
# COMPACT_ATOMS: atom_id res chain seq x y z
N MET A 1 -14.63 15.30 47.32
CA MET A 1 -15.30 13.99 47.10
C MET A 1 -16.75 14.16 46.64
N ASP A 2 -17.44 15.25 47.00
CA ASP A 2 -18.87 15.42 46.69
C ASP A 2 -19.19 15.66 45.21
N ALA A 3 -18.27 16.25 44.43
CA ALA A 3 -18.46 16.42 42.98
C ALA A 3 -18.50 15.08 42.21
N LEU A 4 -17.79 14.05 42.69
CA LEU A 4 -17.76 12.73 42.09
C LEU A 4 -18.99 11.90 42.48
N LYS A 5 -19.52 12.09 43.70
CA LYS A 5 -20.81 11.55 44.12
C LYS A 5 -21.96 12.14 43.28
N LEU A 6 -21.96 13.45 43.06
CA LEU A 6 -22.97 14.14 42.24
C LEU A 6 -23.02 13.63 40.78
N LEU A 7 -21.86 13.31 40.19
CA LEU A 7 -21.76 12.77 38.83
C LEU A 7 -22.27 11.32 38.71
N VAL A 8 -22.04 10.51 39.74
CA VAL A 8 -22.53 9.11 39.80
C VAL A 8 -24.03 9.10 40.08
N GLU A 9 -24.51 9.99 40.95
CA GLU A 9 -25.93 10.11 41.30
C GLU A 9 -26.76 10.69 40.15
N SER A 10 -26.20 11.61 39.34
CA SER A 10 -26.86 12.05 38.09
C SER A 10 -26.83 11.00 36.98
N SER A 11 -25.82 10.11 36.95
CA SER A 11 -25.78 8.97 36.03
C SER A 11 -26.81 7.87 36.35
N THR A 12 -27.40 7.92 37.54
CA THR A 12 -28.41 6.96 38.02
C THR A 12 -29.85 7.47 37.81
N ASN A 13 -30.04 8.46 36.94
CA ASN A 13 -31.36 8.82 36.42
C ASN A 13 -31.55 8.14 35.06
N ASP A 14 -32.55 7.25 34.95
CA ASP A 14 -32.87 6.52 33.71
C ASP A 14 -33.09 7.46 32.51
N ASP A 15 -33.57 8.69 32.76
CA ASP A 15 -33.76 9.74 31.75
C ASP A 15 -32.44 10.31 31.19
N PHE A 16 -31.36 10.34 31.97
CA PHE A 16 -30.07 10.87 31.51
C PHE A 16 -29.34 9.88 30.61
N VAL A 17 -29.37 8.58 30.93
CA VAL A 17 -28.77 7.51 30.12
C VAL A 17 -29.46 7.40 28.75
N ASN A 18 -30.76 7.71 28.72
CA ASN A 18 -31.58 7.73 27.51
C ASN A 18 -31.65 9.10 26.83
N SER A 19 -31.06 10.13 27.43
CA SER A 19 -30.96 11.45 26.81
C SER A 19 -30.13 11.37 25.53
N LYS A 20 -30.63 12.03 24.49
CA LYS A 20 -30.02 12.04 23.16
C LYS A 20 -29.38 13.39 22.89
N ASP A 21 -28.23 13.39 22.25
CA ASP A 21 -27.64 14.60 21.69
C ASP A 21 -28.49 15.14 20.51
N ASP A 22 -28.12 16.31 19.98
CA ASP A 22 -28.79 16.92 18.81
C ASP A 22 -28.76 16.04 17.55
N ASP A 23 -27.89 15.03 17.52
CA ASP A 23 -27.77 14.03 16.46
C ASP A 23 -28.57 12.74 16.75
N GLY A 24 -29.25 12.65 17.90
CA GLY A 24 -30.05 11.50 18.30
C GLY A 24 -29.27 10.35 18.96
N ASN A 25 -27.98 10.53 19.25
CA ASN A 25 -27.14 9.51 19.89
C ASN A 25 -27.33 9.53 21.39
N SER A 26 -27.58 8.37 21.99
CA SER A 26 -27.57 8.22 23.45
C SER A 26 -26.14 8.19 23.99
N ILE A 27 -26.00 8.35 25.32
CA ILE A 27 -24.73 8.22 26.03
C ILE A 27 -24.05 6.87 25.73
N LEU A 28 -24.83 5.80 25.57
CA LEU A 28 -24.32 4.48 25.18
C LEU A 28 -23.71 4.49 23.77
N HIS A 29 -24.32 5.19 22.81
CA HIS A 29 -23.75 5.35 21.47
C HIS A 29 -22.44 6.14 21.49
N LEU A 30 -22.33 7.18 22.31
CA LEU A 30 -21.08 7.93 22.48
C LEU A 30 -20.00 7.09 23.16
N ALA A 31 -20.33 6.38 24.24
CA ALA A 31 -19.39 5.49 24.93
C ALA A 31 -18.87 4.37 24.01
N THR A 32 -19.75 3.78 23.19
CA THR A 32 -19.36 2.78 22.19
C THR A 32 -18.50 3.39 21.07
N MET A 33 -18.81 4.58 20.57
CA MET A 33 -17.97 5.29 19.59
C MET A 33 -16.58 5.64 20.15
N LEU A 34 -16.50 6.10 21.40
CA LEU A 34 -15.22 6.39 22.06
C LEU A 34 -14.39 5.12 22.27
N GLY A 35 -15.04 4.02 22.69
CA GLY A 35 -14.40 2.70 22.77
C GLY A 35 -13.84 2.23 21.43
N GLN A 36 -14.64 2.34 20.35
CA GLN A 36 -14.19 1.98 19.01
C GLN A 36 -13.05 2.86 18.50
N THR A 37 -13.12 4.18 18.70
CA THR A 37 -12.05 5.09 18.24
C THR A 37 -10.74 4.86 18.98
N LYS A 38 -10.78 4.56 20.29
CA LYS A 38 -9.60 4.18 21.06
C LYS A 38 -9.00 2.85 20.57
N TYR A 39 -9.85 1.84 20.36
CA TYR A 39 -9.42 0.55 19.81
C TYR A 39 -8.80 0.69 18.40
N GLN A 40 -9.42 1.49 17.53
CA GLN A 40 -8.91 1.77 16.19
C GLN A 40 -7.56 2.50 16.23
N GLY A 41 -7.35 3.44 17.17
CA GLY A 41 -6.06 4.10 17.37
C GLY A 41 -4.96 3.10 17.71
N ASN A 42 -5.18 2.27 18.74
CA ASN A 42 -4.20 1.27 19.15
C ASN A 42 -3.84 0.28 18.03
N TRP A 43 -4.85 -0.19 17.26
CA TRP A 43 -4.62 -1.09 16.14
C TRP A 43 -3.85 -0.42 14.99
N VAL A 44 -4.14 0.84 14.70
CA VAL A 44 -3.43 1.62 13.67
C VAL A 44 -1.96 1.80 14.06
N ASP A 45 -1.66 2.09 15.32
CA ASP A 45 -0.27 2.27 15.78
C ASP A 45 0.53 0.95 15.69
N GLU A 46 -0.06 -0.17 16.08
CA GLU A 46 0.57 -1.50 15.98
C GLU A 46 0.81 -1.92 14.52
N THR A 47 -0.20 -1.72 13.67
CA THR A 47 -0.09 -2.04 12.23
C THR A 47 0.89 -1.12 11.51
N GLN A 48 0.98 0.14 11.90
CA GLN A 48 1.97 1.08 11.39
C GLN A 48 3.40 0.60 11.66
N GLY A 49 3.70 0.17 12.88
CA GLY A 49 5.01 -0.39 13.24
C GLY A 49 5.37 -1.64 12.42
N THR A 50 4.42 -2.56 12.28
CA THR A 50 4.60 -3.79 11.49
C THR A 50 4.80 -3.47 10.00
N LEU A 51 4.00 -2.56 9.46
CA LEU A 51 4.09 -2.15 8.05
C LEU A 51 5.43 -1.49 7.73
N MET A 52 5.93 -0.63 8.63
CA MET A 52 7.24 0.00 8.49
C MET A 52 8.36 -1.05 8.46
N LEU A 53 8.29 -2.06 9.33
CA LEU A 53 9.27 -3.15 9.36
C LEU A 53 9.28 -3.89 8.02
N VAL A 54 8.11 -4.36 7.56
CA VAL A 54 8.00 -5.13 6.31
C VAL A 54 8.45 -4.29 5.11
N ALA A 55 8.05 -3.02 5.03
CA ALA A 55 8.48 -2.13 3.97
C ALA A 55 10.00 -1.91 3.98
N THR A 56 10.60 -1.75 5.17
CA THR A 56 12.06 -1.62 5.30
C THR A 56 12.78 -2.90 4.84
N VAL A 57 12.25 -4.07 5.14
CA VAL A 57 12.80 -5.35 4.65
C VAL A 57 12.71 -5.45 3.12
N ILE A 58 11.57 -5.08 2.52
CA ILE A 58 11.44 -5.05 1.06
C ILE A 58 12.41 -4.03 0.44
N ALA A 59 12.50 -2.83 1.02
CA ALA A 59 13.41 -1.78 0.54
C ALA A 59 14.87 -2.23 0.61
N THR A 60 15.28 -2.86 1.70
CA THR A 60 16.66 -3.38 1.84
C THR A 60 16.93 -4.50 0.84
N MET A 61 16.05 -5.50 0.72
CA MET A 61 16.23 -6.60 -0.25
C MET A 61 16.32 -6.09 -1.69
N THR A 62 15.45 -5.15 -2.07
CA THR A 62 15.42 -4.58 -3.43
C THR A 62 16.59 -3.64 -3.70
N PHE A 63 17.03 -2.88 -2.70
CA PHE A 63 18.24 -2.08 -2.79
C PHE A 63 19.46 -2.98 -3.06
N GLN A 64 19.63 -4.03 -2.25
CA GLN A 64 20.72 -4.99 -2.40
C GLN A 64 20.69 -5.66 -3.78
N ALA A 65 19.53 -6.15 -4.22
CA ALA A 65 19.37 -6.76 -5.54
C ALA A 65 19.59 -5.78 -6.72
N GLY A 66 19.41 -4.48 -6.48
CA GLY A 66 19.62 -3.44 -7.49
C GLY A 66 21.08 -3.02 -7.65
N ILE A 67 21.81 -2.85 -6.55
CA ILE A 67 23.22 -2.41 -6.58
C ILE A 67 24.21 -3.57 -6.79
N TYR A 68 23.79 -4.79 -6.46
CA TYR A 68 24.54 -6.01 -6.72
C TYR A 68 23.82 -6.80 -7.83
N PRO A 69 24.05 -6.45 -9.11
CA PRO A 69 23.31 -7.06 -10.20
C PRO A 69 23.53 -8.58 -10.23
N PRO A 70 22.48 -9.37 -10.48
CA PRO A 70 22.61 -10.80 -10.68
C PRO A 70 23.62 -11.08 -11.80
N GLY A 71 24.55 -12.00 -11.54
CA GLY A 71 25.67 -12.31 -12.45
C GLY A 71 26.90 -11.42 -12.29
N GLY A 72 26.85 -10.38 -11.45
CA GLY A 72 27.99 -9.50 -11.15
C GLY A 72 28.21 -8.41 -12.21
N VAL A 73 29.35 -7.75 -12.09
CA VAL A 73 29.77 -6.65 -12.99
C VAL A 73 31.06 -7.00 -13.70
N TRP A 74 31.25 -6.45 -14.90
CA TRP A 74 32.52 -6.52 -15.61
C TRP A 74 33.60 -5.80 -14.81
N GLN A 75 34.74 -6.45 -14.57
CA GLN A 75 35.84 -5.89 -13.77
C GLN A 75 36.82 -5.06 -14.60
N GLN A 76 36.87 -5.29 -15.91
CA GLN A 76 37.81 -4.65 -16.82
C GLN A 76 37.10 -4.25 -18.10
N ASP A 77 37.60 -3.18 -18.74
CA ASP A 77 37.08 -2.73 -20.01
C ASP A 77 37.34 -3.79 -21.09
N THR A 78 36.27 -4.26 -21.73
CA THR A 78 36.40 -5.26 -22.80
C THR A 78 36.54 -4.54 -24.13
N THR A 79 37.79 -4.34 -24.57
CA THR A 79 38.13 -3.61 -25.80
C THR A 79 38.07 -4.47 -27.07
N ASN A 80 38.08 -5.80 -26.93
CA ASN A 80 37.91 -6.74 -28.04
C ASN A 80 36.99 -7.88 -27.59
N GLY A 81 35.92 -8.11 -28.35
CA GLY A 81 34.94 -9.17 -28.11
C GLY A 81 35.58 -10.55 -28.17
N THR A 82 36.12 -11.02 -27.04
CA THR A 82 36.59 -12.39 -26.83
C THR A 82 35.42 -13.39 -26.75
N PHE A 83 34.18 -12.90 -26.64
CA PHE A 83 32.94 -13.68 -26.56
C PHE A 83 31.86 -13.17 -27.55
N GLY A 84 32.15 -13.14 -28.85
CA GLY A 84 31.12 -13.03 -29.90
C GLY A 84 30.25 -11.76 -29.94
N CYS A 85 30.53 -10.75 -29.12
CA CYS A 85 29.82 -9.48 -29.15
C CYS A 85 30.48 -8.53 -30.16
N ASN A 86 29.85 -8.35 -31.31
CA ASN A 86 30.24 -7.32 -32.28
C ASN A 86 29.93 -5.93 -31.69
N SER A 87 30.99 -5.16 -31.43
CA SER A 87 31.02 -3.69 -31.37
C SER A 87 30.21 -2.95 -30.30
N SER A 88 30.44 -3.26 -29.02
CA SER A 88 30.36 -2.22 -27.98
C SER A 88 31.41 -2.47 -26.91
N MET A 89 32.32 -1.50 -26.76
CA MET A 89 33.26 -1.45 -25.65
C MET A 89 32.45 -1.46 -24.34
N TRP A 90 32.61 -2.50 -23.53
CA TRP A 90 31.93 -2.61 -22.24
C TRP A 90 32.82 -2.00 -21.18
N ALA A 91 32.35 -0.95 -20.51
CA ALA A 91 33.07 -0.32 -19.42
C ALA A 91 32.97 -1.17 -18.14
N ALA A 92 34.06 -1.21 -17.37
CA ALA A 92 34.09 -1.79 -16.04
C ALA A 92 32.98 -1.19 -15.16
N GLY A 93 32.35 -2.02 -14.32
CA GLY A 93 31.19 -1.66 -13.50
C GLY A 93 29.83 -1.89 -14.18
N THR A 94 29.79 -2.28 -15.46
CA THR A 94 28.53 -2.64 -16.13
C THR A 94 28.07 -4.03 -15.70
N ALA A 95 26.78 -4.20 -15.40
CA ALA A 95 26.21 -5.51 -15.07
C ALA A 95 26.40 -6.51 -16.22
N ILE A 96 26.92 -7.70 -15.90
CA ILE A 96 27.23 -8.73 -16.90
C ILE A 96 25.97 -9.14 -17.66
N LEU A 97 24.84 -9.28 -16.97
CA LEU A 97 23.59 -9.75 -17.56
C LEU A 97 22.70 -8.62 -18.13
N SER A 98 23.22 -7.39 -18.23
CA SER A 98 22.45 -6.21 -18.67
C SER A 98 21.81 -6.34 -20.06
N TYR A 99 22.42 -7.13 -20.95
CA TYR A 99 21.94 -7.35 -22.31
C TYR A 99 20.79 -8.36 -22.41
N SER A 100 20.52 -9.14 -21.37
CA SER A 100 19.43 -10.12 -21.40
C SER A 100 18.08 -9.42 -21.41
N GLU A 101 17.17 -9.85 -22.29
CA GLU A 101 15.77 -9.39 -22.27
C GLU A 101 15.12 -9.58 -20.88
N THR A 102 15.53 -10.61 -20.14
CA THR A 102 15.00 -10.87 -18.79
C THR A 102 15.47 -9.80 -17.79
N TYR A 103 16.68 -9.25 -17.96
CA TYR A 103 17.19 -8.17 -17.12
C TYR A 103 16.41 -6.86 -17.33
N GLN A 104 15.99 -6.57 -18.57
CA GLN A 104 15.18 -5.39 -18.89
C GLN A 104 13.82 -5.38 -18.18
N TYR A 105 13.28 -6.54 -17.80
CA TYR A 105 12.09 -6.64 -16.95
C TYR A 105 12.41 -6.72 -15.46
N PHE A 106 13.49 -7.41 -15.08
CA PHE A 106 13.91 -7.55 -13.69
C PHE A 106 14.12 -6.19 -13.02
N LEU A 107 14.91 -5.31 -13.63
CA LEU A 107 15.35 -4.08 -13.00
C LEU A 107 14.18 -3.11 -12.73
N PRO A 108 13.26 -2.84 -13.69
CA PRO A 108 12.09 -2.01 -13.42
C PRO A 108 11.21 -2.54 -12.29
N PHE A 109 10.90 -3.84 -12.26
CA PHE A 109 10.09 -4.41 -11.18
C PHE A 109 10.78 -4.31 -9.82
N ASN A 110 12.10 -4.53 -9.77
CA ASN A 110 12.86 -4.35 -8.54
C ASN A 110 12.83 -2.89 -8.07
N THR A 111 13.05 -1.93 -8.97
CA THR A 111 13.01 -0.49 -8.66
C THR A 111 11.61 -0.02 -8.25
N THR A 112 10.55 -0.48 -8.91
CA THR A 112 9.16 -0.16 -8.52
C THR A 112 8.86 -0.66 -7.11
N SER A 113 9.33 -1.87 -6.76
CA SER A 113 9.18 -2.40 -5.40
C SER A 113 9.96 -1.55 -4.38
N PHE A 114 11.19 -1.15 -4.71
CA PHE A 114 12.01 -0.29 -3.87
C PHE A 114 11.33 1.06 -3.58
N VAL A 115 10.89 1.75 -4.65
CA VAL A 115 10.24 3.06 -4.54
C VAL A 115 8.90 2.97 -3.80
N ALA A 116 8.10 1.94 -4.07
CA ALA A 116 6.85 1.72 -3.35
C ALA A 116 7.09 1.47 -1.85
N ALA A 117 8.09 0.66 -1.51
CA ALA A 117 8.46 0.39 -0.12
C ALA A 117 8.97 1.65 0.60
N LEU A 118 9.84 2.45 -0.04
CA LEU A 118 10.27 3.74 0.51
C LEU A 118 9.11 4.72 0.67
N THR A 119 8.16 4.73 -0.26
CA THR A 119 6.96 5.55 -0.14
C THR A 119 6.18 5.17 1.12
N VAL A 120 6.01 3.87 1.40
CA VAL A 120 5.35 3.40 2.63
C VAL A 120 6.13 3.84 3.88
N VAL A 121 7.46 3.69 3.90
CA VAL A 121 8.30 4.12 5.05
C VAL A 121 8.19 5.62 5.28
N LEU A 122 8.34 6.45 4.25
CA LEU A 122 8.22 7.91 4.35
C LEU A 122 6.83 8.32 4.82
N MET A 123 5.80 7.68 4.29
CA MET A 123 4.41 7.96 4.62
C MET A 123 4.08 7.63 6.08
N VAL A 124 4.60 6.50 6.58
CA VAL A 124 4.48 6.04 7.96
C VAL A 124 5.30 6.90 8.93
N THR A 125 6.51 7.31 8.54
CA THR A 125 7.40 8.13 9.39
C THR A 125 7.01 9.60 9.43
N SER A 126 6.33 10.13 8.41
CA SER A 126 5.90 11.55 8.35
C SER A 126 4.86 11.94 9.40
N GLY A 127 4.43 11.01 10.26
CA GLY A 127 3.47 11.30 11.34
C GLY A 127 2.10 11.77 10.84
N PHE A 128 1.79 11.56 9.56
CA PHE A 128 0.49 11.92 9.01
C PHE A 128 -0.59 11.15 9.75
N PRO A 129 -1.70 11.79 10.18
CA PRO A 129 -2.75 11.12 10.91
C PRO A 129 -3.39 10.05 10.00
N LEU A 130 -3.00 8.79 10.22
CA LEU A 130 -3.58 7.56 9.65
C LEU A 130 -5.09 7.41 9.91
N ARG A 131 -5.66 8.35 10.66
CA ARG A 131 -7.08 8.42 11.02
C ARG A 131 -8.00 8.60 9.81
N SER A 132 -7.50 9.13 8.69
CA SER A 132 -8.34 9.30 7.49
C SER A 132 -8.44 7.99 6.70
N LYS A 133 -9.67 7.54 6.44
CA LYS A 133 -9.93 6.30 5.67
C LYS A 133 -9.17 6.28 4.34
N GLY A 134 -9.12 7.40 3.62
CA GLY A 134 -8.45 7.48 2.31
C GLY A 134 -6.95 7.21 2.37
N PHE A 135 -6.27 7.62 3.45
CA PHE A 135 -4.85 7.39 3.62
C PHE A 135 -4.52 5.92 3.87
N ILE A 136 -5.30 5.24 4.71
CA ILE A 136 -5.18 3.79 4.92
C ILE A 136 -5.37 3.05 3.59
N TRP A 137 -6.36 3.46 2.79
CA TRP A 137 -6.59 2.89 1.45
C TRP A 137 -5.39 3.08 0.52
N PHE A 138 -4.80 4.28 0.49
CA PHE A 138 -3.60 4.56 -0.31
C PHE A 138 -2.41 3.72 0.14
N LEU A 139 -2.13 3.64 1.45
CA LEU A 139 -1.07 2.81 1.99
C LEU A 139 -1.24 1.33 1.61
N THR A 140 -2.46 0.83 1.74
CA THR A 140 -2.80 -0.54 1.37
C THR A 140 -2.52 -0.79 -0.10
N LEU A 141 -2.93 0.13 -0.99
CA LEU A 141 -2.67 0.03 -2.43
C LEU A 141 -1.17 0.01 -2.76
N THR A 142 -0.41 0.94 -2.19
CA THR A 142 1.05 1.02 -2.39
C THR A 142 1.74 -0.27 -1.92
N MET A 143 1.27 -0.85 -0.81
CA MET A 143 1.80 -2.12 -0.30
C MET A 143 1.51 -3.30 -1.25
N PHE A 144 0.30 -3.38 -1.81
CA PHE A 144 -0.03 -4.39 -2.82
C PHE A 144 0.88 -4.28 -4.06
N ILE A 145 1.15 -3.06 -4.52
CA ILE A 145 2.06 -2.80 -5.64
C ILE A 145 3.47 -3.25 -5.30
N ALA A 146 3.98 -2.92 -4.11
CA ALA A 146 5.31 -3.32 -3.67
C ALA A 146 5.47 -4.85 -3.69
N PHE A 147 4.56 -5.57 -3.04
CA PHE A 147 4.60 -7.05 -3.01
C PHE A 147 4.48 -7.67 -4.40
N HIS A 148 3.56 -7.18 -5.23
CA HIS A 148 3.38 -7.70 -6.57
C HIS A 148 4.66 -7.53 -7.41
N SER A 149 5.25 -6.34 -7.33
CA SER A 149 6.47 -6.01 -8.04
C SER A 149 7.67 -6.84 -7.56
N VAL A 150 7.80 -7.08 -6.24
CA VAL A 150 8.91 -7.90 -5.70
C VAL A 150 8.84 -9.34 -6.16
N VAL A 151 7.64 -9.94 -6.24
CA VAL A 151 7.48 -11.32 -6.71
C VAL A 151 7.79 -11.44 -8.20
N LEU A 152 7.37 -10.45 -9.01
CA LEU A 152 7.75 -10.42 -10.42
C LEU A 152 9.27 -10.27 -10.60
N ALA A 153 9.91 -9.40 -9.82
CA ALA A 153 11.36 -9.25 -9.81
C ALA A 153 12.04 -10.58 -9.43
N TYR A 154 11.53 -11.30 -8.43
CA TYR A 154 12.05 -12.61 -8.04
C TYR A 154 12.00 -13.62 -9.19
N ILE A 155 10.84 -13.79 -9.85
CA ILE A 155 10.70 -14.75 -10.96
C ILE A 155 11.68 -14.41 -12.10
N LYS A 156 11.80 -13.13 -12.46
CA LYS A 156 12.75 -12.68 -13.50
C LYS A 156 14.19 -12.88 -13.06
N GLY A 157 14.54 -12.57 -11.82
CA GLY A 157 15.87 -12.74 -11.26
C GLY A 157 16.32 -14.21 -11.24
N VAL A 158 15.46 -15.13 -10.80
CA VAL A 158 15.77 -16.57 -10.81
C VAL A 158 15.99 -17.09 -12.23
N LYS A 159 15.12 -16.69 -13.19
CA LYS A 159 15.29 -17.04 -14.61
C LYS A 159 16.61 -16.50 -15.17
N LEU A 160 17.00 -15.30 -14.74
CA LEU A 160 18.21 -14.62 -15.20
C LEU A 160 19.49 -15.32 -14.72
N VAL A 161 19.52 -15.78 -13.46
CA VAL A 161 20.70 -16.44 -12.87
C VAL A 161 20.81 -17.91 -13.30
N ASN A 162 19.69 -18.62 -13.46
CA ASN A 162 19.69 -20.07 -13.73
C ASN A 162 18.73 -20.43 -14.88
N PRO A 163 19.06 -20.11 -16.14
CA PRO A 163 18.13 -20.28 -17.27
C PRO A 163 17.78 -21.74 -17.57
N THR A 164 18.72 -22.67 -17.41
CA THR A 164 18.50 -24.13 -17.62
C THR A 164 17.65 -24.72 -16.50
N TYR A 165 18.01 -24.48 -15.24
CA TYR A 165 17.25 -24.92 -14.06
C TYR A 165 15.81 -24.37 -14.07
N PHE A 166 15.60 -23.16 -14.60
CA PHE A 166 14.28 -22.57 -14.71
C PHE A 166 13.33 -23.37 -15.63
N GLN A 167 13.84 -23.97 -16.71
CA GLN A 167 13.02 -24.79 -17.60
C GLN A 167 12.65 -26.13 -16.96
N ASP A 168 13.61 -26.79 -16.31
CA ASP A 168 13.39 -28.11 -15.72
C ASP A 168 12.47 -28.07 -14.48
N TYR A 169 12.49 -26.96 -13.71
CA TYR A 169 11.72 -26.82 -12.47
C TYR A 169 10.66 -25.71 -12.54
N SER A 170 10.03 -25.52 -13.70
CA SER A 170 9.06 -24.43 -13.95
C SER A 170 7.87 -24.40 -12.97
N LEU A 171 7.47 -25.57 -12.44
CA LEU A 171 6.43 -25.70 -11.41
C LEU A 171 6.77 -24.88 -10.17
N ILE A 172 8.02 -24.96 -9.70
CA ILE A 172 8.45 -24.29 -8.47
C ILE A 172 8.80 -22.83 -8.76
N THR A 173 9.48 -22.55 -9.88
CA THR A 173 10.01 -21.21 -10.19
C THR A 173 8.99 -20.25 -10.79
N THR A 174 7.93 -20.77 -11.43
CA THR A 174 6.92 -19.96 -12.13
C THR A 174 5.50 -20.24 -11.65
N VAL A 175 5.09 -21.51 -11.58
CA VAL A 175 3.67 -21.84 -11.32
C VAL A 175 3.28 -21.51 -9.88
N LEU A 176 4.10 -21.89 -8.88
CA LEU A 176 3.83 -21.56 -7.48
C LEU A 176 3.76 -20.04 -7.22
N PRO A 177 4.78 -19.23 -7.60
CA PRO A 177 4.68 -17.77 -7.53
C PRO A 177 3.49 -17.21 -8.33
N GLY A 178 3.18 -17.79 -9.49
CA GLY A 178 2.05 -17.37 -10.34
C GLY A 178 0.70 -17.56 -9.65
N ILE A 179 0.47 -18.71 -9.01
CA ILE A 179 -0.74 -18.97 -8.23
C ILE A 179 -0.87 -17.95 -7.10
N TRP A 180 0.24 -17.67 -6.40
CA TRP A 180 0.28 -16.65 -5.36
C TRP A 180 -0.09 -15.25 -5.90
N LEU A 181 0.46 -14.87 -7.06
CA LEU A 181 0.14 -13.59 -7.70
C LEU A 181 -1.33 -13.45 -8.08
N VAL A 182 -1.95 -14.53 -8.57
CA VAL A 182 -3.40 -14.55 -8.87
C VAL A 182 -4.21 -14.32 -7.59
N LEU A 183 -3.86 -15.01 -6.51
CA LEU A 183 -4.53 -14.83 -5.21
C LEU A 183 -4.38 -13.39 -4.69
N GLN A 184 -3.17 -12.83 -4.77
CA GLN A 184 -2.91 -11.45 -4.38
C GLN A 184 -3.71 -10.45 -5.22
N GLN A 185 -3.82 -10.67 -6.54
CA GLN A 185 -4.58 -9.80 -7.44
C GLN A 185 -6.07 -9.83 -7.16
N VAL A 186 -6.63 -11.00 -6.83
CA VAL A 186 -8.05 -11.14 -6.43
C VAL A 186 -8.32 -10.32 -5.15
N LEU A 187 -7.47 -10.46 -4.13
CA LEU A 187 -7.61 -9.71 -2.88
C LEU A 187 -7.47 -8.20 -3.12
N GLY A 188 -6.45 -7.78 -3.88
CA GLY A 188 -6.23 -6.39 -4.24
C GLY A 188 -7.44 -5.79 -4.99
N SER A 189 -8.01 -6.54 -5.94
CA SER A 189 -9.18 -6.11 -6.71
C SER A 189 -10.40 -5.86 -5.82
N ILE A 190 -10.66 -6.74 -4.84
CA ILE A 190 -11.77 -6.57 -3.88
C ILE A 190 -11.60 -5.27 -3.08
N HIS A 191 -10.37 -5.01 -2.62
CA HIS A 191 -10.03 -3.78 -1.92
C HIS A 191 -10.24 -2.55 -2.82
N VAL A 192 -9.71 -2.56 -4.04
CA VAL A 192 -9.87 -1.46 -5.00
C VAL A 192 -11.35 -1.18 -5.31
N ILE A 193 -12.17 -2.22 -5.53
CA ILE A 193 -13.62 -2.07 -5.78
C ILE A 193 -14.30 -1.40 -4.58
N ARG A 194 -14.00 -1.84 -3.35
CA ARG A 194 -14.54 -1.22 -2.13
C ARG A 194 -14.14 0.25 -2.00
N PHE A 195 -12.90 0.59 -2.36
CA PHE A 195 -12.41 1.96 -2.36
C PHE A 195 -13.13 2.84 -3.39
N LEU A 196 -13.23 2.37 -4.64
CA LEU A 196 -13.94 3.07 -5.71
C LEU A 196 -15.40 3.30 -5.32
N PHE A 197 -16.07 2.29 -4.78
CA PHE A 197 -17.45 2.42 -4.31
C PHE A 197 -17.60 3.44 -3.19
N TRP A 198 -16.65 3.48 -2.24
CA TRP A 198 -16.63 4.48 -1.17
C TRP A 198 -16.44 5.90 -1.73
N ILE A 199 -15.51 6.10 -2.67
CA ILE A 199 -15.30 7.39 -3.35
C ILE A 199 -16.56 7.81 -4.08
N ILE A 200 -17.13 6.94 -4.92
CA ILE A 200 -18.33 7.22 -5.71
C ILE A 200 -19.48 7.63 -4.79
N ARG A 201 -19.74 6.90 -3.71
CA ARG A 201 -20.76 7.27 -2.72
C ARG A 201 -20.50 8.64 -2.09
N LYS A 202 -19.24 8.96 -1.79
CA LYS A 202 -18.87 10.25 -1.21
C LYS A 202 -19.07 11.39 -2.22
N LEU A 203 -18.68 11.18 -3.48
CA LEU A 203 -18.91 12.12 -4.59
C LEU A 203 -20.40 12.33 -4.86
N PHE A 204 -21.21 11.27 -4.89
CA PHE A 204 -22.67 11.38 -5.06
C PHE A 204 -23.33 12.18 -3.92
N LYS A 205 -22.95 11.92 -2.66
CA LYS A 205 -23.44 12.70 -1.52
C LYS A 205 -23.03 14.17 -1.63
N PHE A 206 -21.79 14.45 -2.04
CA PHE A 206 -21.30 15.80 -2.26
C PHE A 206 -22.06 16.51 -3.39
N MET A 207 -22.24 15.87 -4.55
CA MET A 207 -23.01 16.43 -5.67
C MET A 207 -24.47 16.69 -5.31
N ARG A 208 -25.11 15.80 -4.54
CA ARG A 208 -26.48 16.05 -4.02
C ARG A 208 -26.52 17.29 -3.13
N ARG A 209 -25.55 17.50 -2.24
CA ARG A 209 -25.45 18.71 -1.40
C ARG A 209 -25.27 19.98 -2.25
N CYS A 210 -24.41 19.96 -3.26
CA CYS A 210 -24.23 21.10 -4.17
C CYS A 210 -25.46 21.42 -5.03
N ARG A 211 -26.26 20.42 -5.41
CA ARG A 211 -27.53 20.65 -6.14
C ARG A 211 -28.58 21.32 -5.27
N LEU A 212 -28.61 21.01 -3.97
CA LEU A 212 -29.58 21.59 -3.03
C LEU A 212 -29.25 23.04 -2.68
N THR A 213 -27.97 23.40 -2.54
CA THR A 213 -27.56 24.80 -2.28
C THR A 213 -27.70 25.72 -3.49
N LYS A 214 -27.86 25.17 -4.72
CA LYS A 214 -28.15 25.95 -5.93
C LYS A 214 -29.65 26.25 -6.14
N ARG A 215 -30.54 25.68 -5.31
CA ARG A 215 -31.98 26.04 -5.25
C ARG A 215 -32.20 27.00 -4.08
N PRO A 216 -31.78 28.28 -4.18
CA PRO A 216 -32.78 29.33 -3.95
C PRO A 216 -32.47 30.64 -4.72
N ALA A 217 -33.39 31.06 -5.61
CA ALA A 217 -33.63 32.46 -6.01
C ALA A 217 -34.76 32.58 -7.07
N ASN A 218 -35.11 31.52 -7.79
CA ASN A 218 -36.13 31.60 -8.85
C ASN A 218 -37.56 31.38 -8.35
N ASP A 219 -37.74 30.80 -7.15
CA ASP A 219 -39.06 30.53 -6.57
C ASP A 219 -39.55 31.68 -5.66
N ALA A 220 -38.75 32.73 -5.44
CA ALA A 220 -39.11 33.89 -4.62
C ALA A 220 -39.55 35.13 -5.43
N ILE A 221 -39.65 35.02 -6.76
CA ILE A 221 -40.06 36.12 -7.66
C ILE A 221 -41.48 35.92 -8.21
N ASN A 222 -42.11 34.77 -7.94
CA ASN A 222 -43.47 34.46 -8.40
C ASN A 222 -44.47 34.28 -7.24
N VAL A 223 -44.48 35.21 -6.27
CA VAL A 223 -45.61 35.43 -5.35
C VAL A 223 -45.85 36.93 -5.22
#